data_AF-V4LUH5-F1
#
_entry.id   AF-V4LUH5-F1
#
_cell.length_a   1.000
_cell.length_b   1.000
_cell.length_c   1.000
_cell.angle_alpha   90.00
_cell.angle_beta   90.00
_cell.angle_gamma   90.00
#
_symmetry.space_group_name_H-M   'P 1'
#
loop_
_entity.id
_entity.type
_entity.pdbx_description
1 polymer ?
#
loop_
_entity_poly.entity_id
_entity_poly.type
_entity_poly.pdbx_seq_one_letter_code
_entity_poly.pdbx_strand_id
1 'polypeptide(L)'
;MARRIARDIEYTTIGNIVDEVSYTLGDRTFIIKLDHEMMSDRGISKDELMEAFERLKLGEVSWSDDESTIQLVASESVLPDEALYDLRSYEEILAKIKKGYVKGIKGIKRTVIQEHVDEKTGKKEYVIVAEGSNLAEVMRVDGVDPTRVETNSIYEIADVLGIEAARNAIIKEIMDVLQNSGLDIDVRHVMLVADIMTWTGKIRQIGRLGVVGEKPSVIARAAFEVTVNQLYSAAIRGDREKFEGVTENITAGLPPKVGTGVVMLSVGINALKSLQPKVVQQETPSSSG
;
A
#
# COMPACT_ATOMS: atom_id res chain seq x y z
N MET A 1 -25.25 3.87 17.37
CA MET A 1 -24.77 4.62 16.18
C MET A 1 -23.60 3.91 15.51
N ALA A 2 -22.49 3.65 16.20
CA ALA A 2 -21.31 2.96 15.65
C ALA A 2 -21.61 1.60 14.99
N ARG A 3 -22.47 0.76 15.59
CA ARG A 3 -22.90 -0.52 15.00
C ARG A 3 -23.66 -0.40 13.69
N ARG A 4 -24.36 0.71 13.46
CA ARG A 4 -25.04 0.97 12.19
C ARG A 4 -24.02 1.32 11.11
N ILE A 5 -23.15 2.28 11.40
CA ILE A 5 -22.09 2.73 10.48
C ILE A 5 -21.17 1.57 10.10
N ALA A 6 -20.79 0.71 11.05
CA ALA A 6 -19.98 -0.48 10.77
C ALA A 6 -20.65 -1.42 9.75
N ARG A 7 -21.97 -1.65 9.89
CA ARG A 7 -22.75 -2.47 8.93
C ARG A 7 -22.89 -1.83 7.56
N ASP A 8 -22.97 -0.50 7.51
CA ASP A 8 -23.08 0.26 6.26
C ASP A 8 -21.75 0.30 5.49
N ILE A 9 -20.62 0.23 6.20
CA ILE A 9 -19.28 0.19 5.61
C ILE A 9 -18.91 -1.22 5.15
N GLU A 10 -19.30 -2.26 5.89
CA GLU A 10 -18.91 -3.64 5.62
C GLU A 10 -19.44 -4.17 4.29
N TYR A 11 -18.51 -4.52 3.38
CA TYR A 11 -18.85 -5.10 2.08
C TYR A 11 -19.51 -6.46 2.26
N THR A 12 -20.76 -6.55 1.84
CA THR A 12 -21.51 -7.79 1.90
C THR A 12 -21.88 -8.26 0.50
N THR A 13 -21.43 -9.48 0.20
CA THR A 13 -21.86 -10.26 -0.96
C THR A 13 -22.87 -11.31 -0.56
N ILE A 14 -23.66 -11.77 -1.53
CA ILE A 14 -24.63 -12.86 -1.34
C ILE A 14 -23.93 -14.10 -0.76
N GLY A 15 -22.71 -14.43 -1.21
CA GLY A 15 -21.94 -15.55 -0.67
C GLY A 15 -21.64 -15.49 0.84
N ASN A 16 -21.74 -14.32 1.48
CA ASN A 16 -21.50 -14.17 2.92
C ASN A 16 -22.77 -14.40 3.77
N ILE A 17 -23.94 -14.45 3.13
CA ILE A 17 -25.25 -14.60 3.78
C ILE A 17 -25.87 -15.97 3.46
N VAL A 18 -25.24 -16.73 2.57
CA VAL A 18 -25.74 -18.02 2.10
C VAL A 18 -25.04 -19.14 2.85
N ASP A 19 -25.84 -20.04 3.43
CA ASP A 19 -25.39 -21.25 4.11
C ASP A 19 -25.08 -22.35 3.08
N GLU A 20 -26.06 -22.64 2.21
CA GLU A 20 -25.94 -23.66 1.18
C GLU A 20 -26.65 -23.24 -0.11
N VAL A 21 -26.08 -23.61 -1.27
CA VAL A 21 -26.75 -23.51 -2.56
C VAL A 21 -26.88 -24.90 -3.15
N SER A 22 -28.12 -25.38 -3.30
CA SER A 22 -28.41 -26.63 -3.96
C SER A 22 -28.94 -26.39 -5.38
N TYR A 23 -28.54 -27.26 -6.29
CA TYR A 23 -28.97 -27.25 -7.68
C TYR A 23 -29.10 -28.70 -8.17
N THR A 24 -30.04 -28.92 -9.07
CA THR A 24 -30.26 -30.21 -9.73
C THR A 24 -29.87 -30.06 -11.19
N LEU A 25 -28.97 -30.92 -11.68
CA LEU A 25 -28.62 -30.96 -13.11
C LEU A 25 -29.85 -31.33 -13.93
N GLY A 26 -30.12 -30.58 -14.99
CA GLY A 26 -31.34 -30.69 -15.79
C GLY A 26 -32.43 -29.69 -15.42
N ASP A 27 -32.37 -29.08 -14.23
CA ASP A 27 -33.29 -28.02 -13.80
C ASP A 27 -32.59 -26.67 -13.80
N ARG A 28 -33.30 -25.62 -14.23
CA ARG A 28 -32.81 -24.23 -14.20
C ARG A 28 -32.95 -23.57 -12.82
N THR A 29 -33.31 -24.34 -11.79
CA THR A 29 -33.64 -23.85 -10.46
C THR A 29 -32.45 -23.99 -9.52
N PHE A 30 -32.08 -22.87 -8.89
CA PHE A 30 -31.11 -22.83 -7.80
C PHE A 30 -31.85 -22.52 -6.51
N ILE A 31 -31.67 -23.38 -5.50
CA ILE A 31 -32.25 -23.19 -4.17
C ILE A 31 -31.15 -22.67 -3.27
N ILE A 32 -31.32 -21.46 -2.75
CA ILE A 32 -30.34 -20.75 -1.94
C ILE A 32 -30.88 -20.68 -0.52
N LYS A 33 -30.23 -21.38 0.41
CA LYS A 33 -30.56 -21.34 1.84
C LYS A 33 -29.79 -20.20 2.51
N LEU A 34 -30.52 -19.29 3.15
CA LEU A 34 -29.93 -18.13 3.80
C LEU A 34 -29.63 -18.41 5.27
N ASP A 35 -28.57 -17.79 5.76
CA ASP A 35 -28.23 -17.74 7.18
C ASP A 35 -28.90 -16.51 7.83
N HIS A 36 -29.93 -16.76 8.65
CA HIS A 36 -30.68 -15.73 9.36
C HIS A 36 -29.85 -15.00 10.43
N GLU A 37 -28.83 -15.65 11.01
CA GLU A 37 -27.94 -15.01 11.98
C GLU A 37 -27.07 -13.97 11.28
N MET A 38 -26.42 -14.37 10.18
CA MET A 38 -25.59 -13.46 9.36
C MET A 38 -26.39 -12.31 8.76
N MET A 39 -27.63 -12.56 8.32
CA MET A 39 -28.52 -11.51 7.82
C MET A 39 -28.87 -10.48 8.90
N SER A 40 -29.14 -10.94 10.13
CA SER A 40 -29.47 -10.09 11.28
C SER A 40 -28.27 -9.30 11.78
N ASP A 41 -27.09 -9.94 11.79
CA ASP A 41 -25.86 -9.31 12.22
C ASP A 41 -25.38 -8.23 11.26
N ARG A 42 -25.55 -8.46 9.96
CA ARG A 42 -25.28 -7.45 8.92
C ARG A 42 -26.42 -6.45 8.77
N GLY A 43 -27.63 -6.75 9.27
CA GLY A 43 -28.80 -5.89 9.20
C GLY A 43 -29.28 -5.67 7.77
N ILE A 44 -29.44 -6.75 7.01
CA ILE A 44 -29.91 -6.71 5.61
C ILE A 44 -31.42 -6.91 5.60
N SER A 45 -32.13 -6.04 4.88
CA SER A 45 -33.58 -6.19 4.68
C SER A 45 -33.85 -7.18 3.55
N LYS A 46 -35.04 -7.84 3.59
CA LYS A 46 -35.47 -8.75 2.53
C LYS A 46 -35.55 -8.04 1.17
N ASP A 47 -35.99 -6.79 1.17
CA ASP A 47 -36.12 -5.95 -0.03
C ASP A 47 -34.74 -5.65 -0.66
N GLU A 48 -33.74 -5.28 0.15
CA GLU A 48 -32.36 -5.06 -0.32
C GLU A 48 -31.77 -6.31 -0.98
N LEU A 49 -32.06 -7.48 -0.42
CA LEU A 49 -31.57 -8.74 -0.94
C LEU A 49 -32.25 -9.09 -2.29
N MET A 50 -33.56 -8.84 -2.41
CA MET A 50 -34.29 -9.01 -3.67
C MET A 50 -33.75 -8.09 -4.77
N GLU A 51 -33.55 -6.80 -4.46
CA GLU A 51 -32.91 -5.87 -5.40
C GLU A 51 -31.51 -6.35 -5.83
N ALA A 52 -30.72 -6.88 -4.90
CA ALA A 52 -29.39 -7.40 -5.19
C ALA A 52 -29.43 -8.57 -6.19
N PHE A 53 -30.41 -9.46 -6.04
CA PHE A 53 -30.64 -10.57 -6.96
C PHE A 53 -31.17 -10.12 -8.32
N GLU A 54 -32.09 -9.15 -8.38
CA GLU A 54 -32.60 -8.57 -9.63
C GLU A 54 -31.48 -7.89 -10.44
N ARG A 55 -30.55 -7.19 -9.76
CA ARG A 55 -29.39 -6.56 -10.39
C ARG A 55 -28.48 -7.56 -11.11
N LEU A 56 -28.45 -8.82 -10.68
CA LEU A 56 -27.65 -9.87 -11.33
C LEU A 56 -28.22 -10.32 -12.67
N LYS A 57 -29.51 -10.03 -12.97
CA LYS A 57 -30.20 -10.42 -14.21
C LYS A 57 -30.01 -11.89 -14.59
N LEU A 58 -29.95 -12.76 -13.59
CA LEU A 58 -29.77 -14.21 -13.80
C LEU A 58 -31.10 -14.90 -14.13
N GLY A 59 -32.22 -14.34 -13.67
CA GLY A 59 -33.56 -14.78 -13.97
C GLY A 59 -34.58 -14.32 -12.94
N GLU A 60 -35.68 -15.07 -12.80
CA GLU A 60 -36.74 -14.75 -11.81
C GLU A 60 -36.36 -15.28 -10.44
N VAL A 61 -36.62 -14.47 -9.41
CA VAL A 61 -36.27 -14.79 -8.03
C VAL A 61 -37.52 -14.69 -7.18
N SER A 62 -37.80 -15.74 -6.42
CA SER A 62 -38.93 -15.82 -5.51
C SER A 62 -38.50 -16.34 -4.15
N TRP A 63 -39.20 -15.89 -3.11
CA TRP A 63 -39.08 -16.48 -1.78
C TRP A 63 -39.91 -17.75 -1.70
N SER A 64 -39.38 -18.78 -1.03
CA SER A 64 -40.18 -19.93 -0.61
C SER A 64 -41.09 -19.52 0.56
N ASP A 65 -42.16 -20.28 0.77
CA ASP A 65 -43.16 -20.06 1.83
C ASP A 65 -42.55 -20.01 3.25
N ASP A 66 -41.40 -20.65 3.44
CA ASP A 66 -40.67 -20.70 4.71
C ASP A 66 -39.82 -19.45 5.00
N GLU A 67 -39.78 -18.47 4.08
CA GLU A 67 -39.00 -17.22 4.13
C GLU A 67 -37.50 -17.35 4.46
N SER A 68 -36.97 -18.57 4.37
CA SER A 68 -35.59 -18.94 4.69
C SER A 68 -34.78 -19.37 3.46
N THR A 69 -35.48 -19.65 2.36
CA THR A 69 -34.90 -20.09 1.10
C THR A 69 -35.37 -19.20 -0.05
N ILE A 70 -34.43 -18.91 -0.96
CA ILE A 70 -34.67 -18.20 -2.20
C ILE A 70 -34.59 -19.19 -3.35
N GLN A 71 -35.59 -19.18 -4.21
CA GLN A 71 -35.59 -19.90 -5.47
C GLN A 71 -35.21 -18.93 -6.59
N LEU A 72 -34.11 -19.22 -7.27
CA LEU A 72 -33.68 -18.50 -8.45
C LEU A 72 -33.88 -19.39 -9.67
N VAL A 73 -34.78 -18.99 -10.56
CA VAL A 73 -35.03 -19.65 -11.83
C VAL A 73 -34.20 -18.95 -12.90
N ALA A 74 -33.11 -19.56 -13.33
CA ALA A 74 -32.23 -18.97 -14.33
C ALA A 74 -32.95 -18.84 -15.69
N SER A 75 -32.80 -17.69 -16.34
CA SER A 75 -33.37 -17.46 -17.67
C SER A 75 -32.67 -18.32 -18.72
N GLU A 76 -33.40 -18.67 -19.78
CA GLU A 76 -32.91 -19.45 -20.93
C GLU A 76 -31.69 -18.82 -21.63
N SER A 77 -31.55 -17.49 -21.53
CA SER A 77 -30.38 -16.76 -22.03
C SER A 77 -29.11 -16.97 -21.20
N VAL A 78 -29.24 -17.35 -19.93
CA VAL A 78 -28.13 -17.54 -19.00
C VAL A 78 -27.74 -19.01 -18.93
N LEU A 79 -28.72 -19.92 -19.03
CA LEU A 79 -28.51 -21.36 -19.09
C LEU A 79 -29.34 -21.98 -20.24
N PRO A 80 -28.75 -22.08 -21.45
CA PRO A 80 -29.40 -22.70 -22.61
C PRO A 80 -29.66 -24.19 -22.39
N ASP A 81 -30.62 -24.76 -23.12
CA ASP A 81 -30.96 -26.20 -23.03
C ASP A 81 -29.76 -27.12 -23.29
N GLU A 82 -28.86 -26.71 -24.17
CA GLU A 82 -27.63 -27.43 -24.51
C GLU A 82 -26.65 -27.52 -23.33
N ALA A 83 -26.76 -26.62 -22.35
CA ALA A 83 -25.89 -26.51 -21.18
C ALA A 83 -26.53 -27.05 -19.88
N LEU A 84 -27.76 -27.59 -19.93
CA LEU A 84 -28.48 -28.12 -18.76
C LEU A 84 -27.77 -29.26 -18.04
N TYR A 85 -26.86 -29.97 -18.73
CA TYR A 85 -26.04 -31.04 -18.18
C TYR A 85 -24.55 -30.67 -18.07
N ASP A 86 -24.18 -29.44 -18.41
CA ASP A 86 -22.80 -28.98 -18.27
C ASP A 86 -22.54 -28.41 -16.87
N LEU A 87 -21.74 -29.13 -16.09
CA LEU A 87 -21.39 -28.75 -14.72
C LEU A 87 -20.73 -27.36 -14.66
N ARG A 88 -19.94 -26.98 -15.67
CA ARG A 88 -19.20 -25.72 -15.69
C ARG A 88 -20.13 -24.51 -15.74
N SER A 89 -21.18 -24.61 -16.55
CA SER A 89 -22.19 -23.55 -16.68
C SER A 89 -22.91 -23.29 -15.35
N TYR A 90 -23.22 -24.34 -14.58
CA TYR A 90 -23.78 -24.20 -13.23
C TYR A 90 -22.76 -23.58 -12.26
N GLU A 91 -21.50 -24.02 -12.29
CA GLU A 91 -20.43 -23.44 -11.46
C GLU A 91 -20.21 -21.95 -11.74
N GLU A 92 -20.30 -21.52 -13.00
CA GLU A 92 -20.19 -20.11 -13.38
C GLU A 92 -21.34 -19.27 -12.83
N ILE A 93 -22.58 -19.79 -12.87
CA ILE A 93 -23.75 -19.12 -12.29
C ILE A 93 -23.61 -19.04 -10.77
N LEU A 94 -23.19 -20.13 -10.11
CA LEU A 94 -22.92 -20.13 -8.68
C LEU A 94 -21.84 -19.10 -8.32
N ALA A 95 -20.78 -18.98 -9.12
CA ALA A 95 -19.75 -17.99 -8.92
C ALA A 95 -20.29 -16.55 -9.09
N LYS A 96 -21.22 -16.32 -10.02
CA LYS A 96 -21.90 -15.03 -10.20
C LYS A 96 -22.81 -14.72 -9.02
N ILE A 97 -23.62 -15.68 -8.55
CA ILE A 97 -24.48 -15.53 -7.38
C ILE A 97 -23.64 -15.19 -6.15
N LYS A 98 -22.59 -15.97 -5.87
CA LYS A 98 -21.72 -15.75 -4.69
C LYS A 98 -21.05 -14.38 -4.70
N LYS A 99 -20.69 -13.85 -5.88
CA LYS A 99 -20.08 -12.51 -6.04
C LYS A 99 -21.10 -11.37 -6.08
N GLY A 100 -22.40 -11.66 -6.03
CA GLY A 100 -23.44 -10.65 -6.08
C GLY A 100 -23.30 -9.64 -4.95
N TYR A 101 -23.30 -8.36 -5.33
CA TYR A 101 -23.19 -7.25 -4.40
C TYR A 101 -24.55 -6.97 -3.76
N VAL A 102 -24.58 -6.94 -2.43
CA VAL A 102 -25.77 -6.55 -1.67
C VAL A 102 -25.63 -5.12 -1.19
N LYS A 103 -24.65 -4.87 -0.33
CA LYS A 103 -24.42 -3.56 0.28
C LYS A 103 -22.98 -3.38 0.76
N GLY A 104 -22.64 -2.15 1.16
CA GLY A 104 -21.35 -1.81 1.75
C GLY A 104 -20.33 -1.25 0.78
N ILE A 105 -19.15 -0.91 1.28
CA ILE A 105 -18.09 -0.27 0.49
C ILE A 105 -17.14 -1.31 -0.06
N LYS A 106 -16.97 -1.33 -1.38
CA LYS A 106 -16.04 -2.25 -2.04
C LYS A 106 -14.63 -2.09 -1.49
N GLY A 107 -14.00 -3.20 -1.13
CA GLY A 107 -12.63 -3.22 -0.58
C GLY A 107 -12.57 -3.45 0.92
N ILE A 108 -13.67 -3.27 1.66
CA ILE A 108 -13.72 -3.46 3.11
C ILE A 108 -14.45 -4.77 3.44
N LYS A 109 -13.71 -5.81 3.82
CA LYS A 109 -14.24 -7.17 3.98
C LYS A 109 -14.99 -7.37 5.29
N ARG A 110 -14.45 -6.82 6.38
CA ARG A 110 -14.95 -7.04 7.74
C ARG A 110 -14.72 -5.80 8.57
N THR A 111 -15.64 -5.51 9.48
CA THR A 111 -15.48 -4.42 10.45
C THR A 111 -15.59 -4.93 11.88
N VAL A 112 -14.80 -4.36 12.78
CA VAL A 112 -14.82 -4.66 14.21
C VAL A 112 -14.87 -3.33 14.96
N ILE A 113 -15.75 -3.26 15.96
CA ILE A 113 -15.88 -2.07 16.79
C ILE A 113 -15.05 -2.29 18.05
N GLN A 114 -14.17 -1.34 18.34
CA GLN A 114 -13.34 -1.34 19.53
C GLN A 114 -13.62 -0.07 20.36
N GLU A 115 -13.60 -0.21 21.67
CA GLU A 115 -13.60 0.95 22.57
C GLU A 115 -12.16 1.45 22.69
N HIS A 116 -11.95 2.71 22.32
CA HIS A 116 -10.68 3.40 22.47
C HIS A 116 -10.85 4.53 23.51
N VAL A 117 -9.87 4.70 24.37
CA VAL A 117 -9.83 5.81 25.32
C VAL A 117 -8.82 6.80 24.79
N ASP A 118 -9.27 7.99 24.41
CA ASP A 118 -8.38 9.05 23.96
C ASP A 118 -7.46 9.47 25.11
N GLU A 119 -6.15 9.30 24.91
CA GLU A 119 -5.13 9.60 25.91
C GLU A 119 -5.10 11.08 26.31
N LYS A 120 -5.55 11.99 25.42
CA LYS A 120 -5.50 13.44 25.66
C LYS A 120 -6.73 13.97 26.38
N THR A 121 -7.90 13.41 26.09
CA THR A 121 -9.18 13.91 26.64
C THR A 121 -9.78 12.99 27.71
N GLY A 122 -9.27 11.75 27.82
CA GLY A 122 -9.80 10.72 28.71
C GLY A 122 -11.20 10.24 28.33
N LYS A 123 -11.72 10.63 27.15
CA LYS A 123 -13.05 10.26 26.68
C LYS A 123 -13.02 8.89 26.04
N LYS A 124 -14.07 8.11 26.30
CA LYS A 124 -14.31 6.84 25.61
C LYS A 124 -14.91 7.12 24.24
N GLU A 125 -14.21 6.70 23.20
CA GLU A 125 -14.63 6.78 21.81
C GLU A 125 -14.77 5.37 21.23
N TYR A 126 -15.67 5.21 20.25
CA TYR A 126 -15.82 3.95 19.52
C TYR A 126 -15.08 4.07 18.20
N VAL A 127 -14.09 3.21 17.98
CA VAL A 127 -13.30 3.15 16.75
C VAL A 127 -13.73 1.93 15.94
N ILE A 128 -13.90 2.12 14.63
CA ILE A 128 -14.20 1.03 13.71
C ILE A 128 -12.90 0.62 13.03
N VAL A 129 -12.45 -0.60 13.31
CA VAL A 129 -11.28 -1.21 12.66
C VAL A 129 -11.78 -2.07 11.51
N ALA A 130 -11.31 -1.77 10.30
CA ALA A 130 -11.72 -2.43 9.08
C ALA A 130 -10.62 -3.35 8.54
N GLU A 131 -11.00 -4.51 8.00
CA GLU A 131 -10.14 -5.35 7.19
C GLU A 131 -10.26 -4.96 5.72
N GLY A 132 -9.19 -4.41 5.15
CA GLY A 132 -9.18 -3.81 3.82
C GLY A 132 -9.41 -2.30 3.86
N SER A 133 -9.27 -1.64 2.71
CA SER A 133 -9.32 -0.18 2.65
C SER A 133 -10.02 0.34 1.40
N ASN A 134 -10.75 1.44 1.58
CA ASN A 134 -11.31 2.29 0.54
C ASN A 134 -11.57 3.70 1.10
N LEU A 135 -10.49 4.45 1.30
CA LEU A 135 -10.45 5.77 1.94
C LEU A 135 -11.40 6.76 1.27
N ALA A 136 -11.43 6.77 -0.07
CA ALA A 136 -12.24 7.72 -0.85
C ALA A 136 -13.74 7.61 -0.54
N GLU A 137 -14.25 6.38 -0.46
CA GLU A 137 -15.66 6.12 -0.16
C GLU A 137 -15.96 6.21 1.34
N VAL A 138 -15.05 5.74 2.20
CA VAL A 138 -15.22 5.80 3.67
C VAL A 138 -15.35 7.23 4.17
N MET A 139 -14.57 8.17 3.62
CA MET A 139 -14.64 9.58 4.00
C MET A 139 -15.98 10.25 3.66
N ARG A 140 -16.78 9.65 2.77
CA ARG A 140 -18.09 10.16 2.34
C ARG A 140 -19.25 9.59 3.15
N VAL A 141 -19.00 8.63 4.05
CA VAL A 141 -20.05 7.98 4.85
C VAL A 141 -20.54 8.92 5.95
N ASP A 142 -21.85 9.09 6.02
CA ASP A 142 -22.48 9.90 7.06
C ASP A 142 -22.19 9.33 8.46
N GLY A 143 -21.57 10.17 9.30
CA GLY A 143 -21.19 9.81 10.67
C GLY A 143 -19.76 9.30 10.83
N VAL A 144 -18.98 9.19 9.75
CA VAL A 144 -17.53 9.05 9.81
C VAL A 144 -16.89 10.44 9.89
N ASP A 145 -15.90 10.61 10.77
CA ASP A 145 -15.13 11.85 10.88
C ASP A 145 -13.97 11.84 9.86
N PRO A 146 -14.06 12.60 8.74
CA PRO A 146 -13.06 12.54 7.67
C PRO A 146 -11.68 13.04 8.11
N THR A 147 -11.58 13.80 9.21
CA THR A 147 -10.30 14.36 9.67
C THR A 147 -9.45 13.38 10.46
N ARG A 148 -10.04 12.26 10.90
CA ARG A 148 -9.41 11.24 11.75
C ARG A 148 -9.47 9.84 11.15
N VAL A 149 -9.78 9.70 9.87
CA VAL A 149 -9.71 8.41 9.18
C VAL A 149 -8.25 8.06 8.89
N GLU A 150 -7.86 6.85 9.27
CA GLU A 150 -6.51 6.33 9.02
C GLU A 150 -6.58 5.06 8.15
N THR A 151 -5.57 4.86 7.31
CA THR A 151 -5.39 3.65 6.50
C THR A 151 -3.89 3.35 6.43
N ASN A 152 -3.52 2.07 6.35
CA ASN A 152 -2.13 1.65 6.13
C ASN A 152 -1.79 1.56 4.62
N SER A 153 -2.76 1.82 3.74
CA SER A 153 -2.54 1.84 2.29
C SER A 153 -1.95 3.17 1.84
N ILE A 154 -0.62 3.24 1.74
CA ILE A 154 0.10 4.48 1.40
C ILE A 154 -0.27 5.02 0.00
N TYR A 155 -0.46 4.15 -0.99
CA TYR A 155 -0.84 4.57 -2.34
C TYR A 155 -2.23 5.20 -2.38
N GLU A 156 -3.16 4.64 -1.61
CA GLU A 156 -4.52 5.18 -1.50
C GLU A 156 -4.53 6.55 -0.83
N ILE A 157 -3.70 6.75 0.19
CA ILE A 157 -3.51 8.08 0.80
C ILE A 157 -2.99 9.08 -0.22
N ALA A 158 -2.00 8.69 -1.05
CA ALA A 158 -1.49 9.58 -2.09
C ALA A 158 -2.55 9.96 -3.12
N ASP A 159 -3.42 9.02 -3.50
CA ASP A 159 -4.46 9.26 -4.50
C ASP A 159 -5.60 10.14 -3.96
N VAL A 160 -5.95 10.02 -2.68
CA VAL A 160 -7.08 10.74 -2.07
C VAL A 160 -6.65 12.05 -1.39
N LEU A 161 -5.60 12.01 -0.58
CA LEU A 161 -5.14 13.12 0.27
C LEU A 161 -3.89 13.82 -0.27
N GLY A 162 -3.15 13.18 -1.19
CA GLY A 162 -1.97 13.74 -1.83
C GLY A 162 -0.64 13.28 -1.25
N ILE A 163 0.45 13.77 -1.85
CA ILE A 163 1.81 13.25 -1.62
C ILE A 163 2.35 13.58 -0.22
N GLU A 164 2.08 14.76 0.32
CA GLU A 164 2.52 15.13 1.68
C GLU A 164 1.83 14.29 2.76
N ALA A 165 0.55 13.96 2.55
CA ALA A 165 -0.17 13.04 3.42
C ALA A 165 0.46 11.63 3.36
N ALA A 166 0.78 11.15 2.15
CA ALA A 166 1.46 9.86 1.97
C ALA A 166 2.86 9.85 2.59
N ARG A 167 3.62 10.94 2.47
CA ARG A 167 4.94 11.11 3.10
C ARG A 167 4.85 10.96 4.62
N ASN A 168 3.89 11.65 5.25
CA ASN A 168 3.66 11.54 6.68
C ASN A 168 3.17 10.14 7.08
N ALA A 169 2.34 9.50 6.25
CA ALA A 169 1.90 8.13 6.46
C ALA A 169 3.05 7.12 6.41
N ILE A 170 4.01 7.28 5.48
CA ILE A 170 5.23 6.46 5.42
C ILE A 170 6.04 6.62 6.72
N ILE A 171 6.20 7.86 7.20
CA ILE A 171 6.93 8.12 8.44
C ILE A 171 6.25 7.43 9.62
N LYS A 172 4.93 7.60 9.75
CA LYS A 172 4.14 6.99 10.81
C LYS A 172 4.24 5.46 10.77
N GLU A 173 3.98 4.85 9.61
CA GLU A 173 3.98 3.38 9.47
C GLU A 173 5.35 2.76 9.79
N ILE A 174 6.44 3.36 9.30
CA ILE A 174 7.79 2.86 9.60
C ILE A 174 8.10 3.00 11.10
N MET A 175 7.75 4.13 11.72
CA MET A 175 7.95 4.34 13.15
C MET A 175 7.13 3.35 13.98
N ASP A 176 5.85 3.14 13.63
CA ASP A 176 4.95 2.23 14.33
C ASP A 176 5.49 0.79 14.28
N VAL A 177 5.97 0.33 13.13
CA VAL A 177 6.58 -1.01 12.98
C VAL A 177 7.86 -1.17 13.82
N LEU A 178 8.73 -0.15 13.82
CA LEU A 178 9.98 -0.19 14.57
C LEU A 178 9.74 -0.18 16.09
N GLN A 179 8.83 0.69 16.55
CA GLN A 179 8.45 0.78 17.97
C GLN A 179 7.79 -0.50 18.46
N ASN A 180 6.89 -1.09 17.67
CA ASN A 180 6.27 -2.38 18.00
C ASN A 180 7.28 -3.54 18.05
N SER A 181 8.42 -3.40 17.36
CA SER A 181 9.53 -4.37 17.41
C SER A 181 10.50 -4.12 18.57
N GLY A 182 10.28 -3.08 19.38
CA GLY A 182 11.17 -2.67 20.47
C GLY A 182 12.45 -1.98 20.01
N LEU A 183 12.51 -1.51 18.76
CA LEU A 183 13.64 -0.77 18.23
C LEU A 183 13.38 0.72 18.33
N ASP A 184 14.33 1.45 18.91
CA ASP A 184 14.30 2.91 18.97
C ASP A 184 15.23 3.49 17.90
N ILE A 185 14.67 4.27 16.98
CA ILE A 185 15.39 4.94 15.88
C ILE A 185 14.94 6.40 15.85
N ASP A 186 15.91 7.32 15.72
CA ASP A 186 15.60 8.74 15.60
C ASP A 186 14.79 9.02 14.32
N VAL A 187 13.67 9.72 14.49
CA VAL A 187 12.70 10.02 13.42
C VAL A 187 13.34 10.70 12.21
N ARG A 188 14.45 11.43 12.37
CA ARG A 188 15.14 12.12 11.26
C ARG A 188 15.63 11.15 10.19
N HIS A 189 16.01 9.93 10.57
CA HIS A 189 16.40 8.90 9.59
C HIS A 189 15.21 8.45 8.74
N VAL A 190 14.05 8.26 9.37
CA VAL A 190 12.82 7.86 8.69
C VAL A 190 12.29 9.00 7.80
N MET A 191 12.35 10.24 8.28
CA MET A 191 12.00 11.43 7.50
C MET A 191 12.81 11.52 6.21
N LEU A 192 14.13 11.35 6.29
CA LEU A 192 15.00 11.37 5.11
C LEU A 192 14.61 10.30 4.09
N VAL A 193 14.27 9.09 4.56
CA VAL A 193 13.80 8.01 3.68
C VAL A 193 12.47 8.38 3.02
N ALA A 194 11.50 8.87 3.78
CA ALA A 194 10.19 9.27 3.26
C ALA A 194 10.29 10.41 2.24
N ASP A 195 11.15 11.41 2.50
CA ASP A 195 11.42 12.52 1.58
C ASP A 195 12.01 12.00 0.27
N ILE A 196 13.02 11.12 0.32
CA ILE A 196 13.62 10.50 -0.87
C ILE A 196 12.61 9.64 -1.65
N MET A 197 11.66 9.00 -0.97
CA MET A 197 10.62 8.21 -1.63
C MET A 197 9.55 9.07 -2.33
N THR A 198 9.37 10.34 -1.91
CA THR A 198 8.25 11.19 -2.35
C THR A 198 8.66 12.42 -3.15
N TRP A 199 9.95 12.77 -3.20
CA TRP A 199 10.46 14.02 -3.79
C TRP A 199 10.03 14.31 -5.24
N THR A 200 9.74 13.28 -6.05
CA THR A 200 9.30 13.43 -7.45
C THR A 200 7.83 13.84 -7.61
N GLY A 201 7.08 13.98 -6.51
CA GLY A 201 5.63 14.19 -6.56
C GLY A 201 4.83 12.90 -6.81
N LYS A 202 5.47 11.74 -6.66
CA LYS A 202 4.86 10.40 -6.65
C LYS A 202 5.63 9.52 -5.67
N ILE A 203 4.96 8.53 -5.07
CA ILE A 203 5.63 7.55 -4.22
C ILE A 203 6.44 6.60 -5.10
N ARG A 204 7.71 6.42 -4.76
CA ARG A 204 8.64 5.56 -5.49
C ARG A 204 9.17 4.45 -4.61
N GLN A 205 9.41 3.29 -5.23
CA GLN A 205 10.15 2.22 -4.60
C GLN A 205 11.60 2.65 -4.34
N ILE A 206 12.21 2.22 -3.24
CA ILE A 206 13.64 2.44 -2.99
C ILE A 206 14.55 1.71 -4.01
N GLY A 207 14.11 0.58 -4.54
CA GLY A 207 14.91 -0.30 -5.40
C GLY A 207 15.08 0.17 -6.85
N ARG A 208 15.47 -0.78 -7.71
CA ARG A 208 15.87 -0.55 -9.11
C ARG A 208 14.80 0.09 -10.00
N LEU A 209 13.51 -0.07 -9.68
CA LEU A 209 12.42 0.51 -10.46
C LEU A 209 12.05 1.93 -10.01
N GLY A 210 12.63 2.40 -8.90
CA GLY A 210 12.32 3.70 -8.33
C GLY A 210 13.56 4.55 -8.12
N VAL A 211 13.91 4.83 -6.87
CA VAL A 211 14.96 5.79 -6.48
C VAL A 211 16.32 5.43 -7.07
N VAL A 212 16.73 4.16 -6.99
CA VAL A 212 18.06 3.74 -7.48
C VAL A 212 18.10 3.71 -9.02
N GLY A 213 17.01 3.32 -9.67
CA GLY A 213 16.92 3.29 -11.14
C GLY A 213 17.01 4.67 -11.79
N GLU A 214 16.58 5.72 -11.09
CA GLU A 214 16.65 7.10 -11.57
C GLU A 214 17.91 7.85 -11.18
N LYS A 215 18.85 7.21 -10.48
CA LYS A 215 20.15 7.84 -10.23
C LYS A 215 20.78 8.23 -11.57
N PRO A 216 21.28 9.46 -11.73
CA PRO A 216 21.79 9.94 -13.01
C PRO A 216 23.03 9.16 -13.49
N SER A 217 23.89 8.72 -12.57
CA SER A 217 25.11 7.98 -12.88
C SER A 217 24.82 6.57 -13.41
N VAL A 218 25.34 6.26 -14.59
CA VAL A 218 25.26 4.93 -15.21
C VAL A 218 26.06 3.94 -14.38
N ILE A 219 27.25 4.33 -13.92
CA ILE A 219 28.13 3.48 -13.11
C ILE A 219 27.43 3.13 -11.79
N ALA A 220 26.81 4.11 -11.13
CA ALA A 220 26.07 3.85 -9.90
C ALA A 220 24.89 2.88 -10.11
N ARG A 221 24.15 3.00 -11.22
CA ARG A 221 23.08 2.05 -11.57
C ARG A 221 23.62 0.65 -11.86
N ALA A 222 24.70 0.57 -12.64
CA ALA A 222 25.31 -0.70 -13.06
C ALA A 222 25.99 -1.45 -11.91
N ALA A 223 26.56 -0.72 -10.94
CA ALA A 223 27.14 -1.29 -9.72
C ALA A 223 26.09 -1.79 -8.71
N PHE A 224 24.85 -1.29 -8.79
CA PHE A 224 23.75 -1.78 -7.95
C PHE A 224 23.17 -3.08 -8.52
N GLU A 225 22.54 -3.04 -9.69
CA GLU A 225 21.92 -4.23 -10.31
C GLU A 225 21.79 -4.09 -11.85
N VAL A 226 21.61 -5.22 -12.54
CA VAL A 226 21.37 -5.31 -14.00
C VAL A 226 22.50 -4.68 -14.85
N THR A 227 23.76 -4.91 -14.43
CA THR A 227 24.98 -4.26 -14.95
C THR A 227 25.08 -4.21 -16.47
N VAL A 228 24.95 -5.36 -17.15
CA VAL A 228 25.13 -5.46 -18.61
C VAL A 228 24.11 -4.61 -19.36
N ASN A 229 22.84 -4.67 -18.97
CA ASN A 229 21.79 -3.91 -19.66
C ASN A 229 21.95 -2.40 -19.44
N GLN A 230 22.42 -1.96 -18.27
CA GLN A 230 22.61 -0.53 -18.02
C GLN A 230 23.77 0.04 -18.81
N LEU A 231 24.89 -0.69 -18.89
CA LEU A 231 26.02 -0.27 -19.72
C LEU A 231 25.68 -0.32 -21.21
N TYR A 232 24.97 -1.36 -21.66
CA TYR A 232 24.54 -1.48 -23.04
C TYR A 232 23.58 -0.36 -23.45
N SER A 233 22.56 -0.08 -22.63
CA SER A 233 21.60 1.00 -22.89
C SER A 233 22.26 2.37 -22.87
N ALA A 234 23.19 2.58 -21.94
CA ALA A 234 23.97 3.81 -21.86
C ALA A 234 24.87 4.01 -23.09
N ALA A 235 25.51 2.94 -23.58
CA ALA A 235 26.33 2.98 -24.79
C ALA A 235 25.52 3.35 -26.03
N ILE A 236 24.30 2.81 -26.16
CA ILE A 236 23.38 3.16 -27.26
C ILE A 236 22.94 4.62 -27.18
N ARG A 237 22.60 5.12 -25.99
CA ARG A 237 22.15 6.51 -25.81
C ARG A 237 23.29 7.53 -25.84
N GLY A 238 24.53 7.09 -25.67
CA GLY A 238 25.68 7.97 -25.50
C GLY A 238 25.68 8.70 -24.14
N ASP A 239 25.16 8.05 -23.09
CA ASP A 239 25.12 8.62 -21.74
C ASP A 239 26.55 8.94 -21.26
N ARG A 240 26.72 10.10 -20.63
CA ARG A 240 28.00 10.54 -20.08
C ARG A 240 28.00 10.48 -18.55
N GLU A 241 29.10 9.98 -17.99
CA GLU A 241 29.30 9.93 -16.55
C GLU A 241 29.86 11.27 -16.03
N LYS A 242 29.31 11.77 -14.92
CA LYS A 242 29.67 13.05 -14.32
C LYS A 242 30.43 12.93 -12.99
N PHE A 243 30.48 11.75 -12.38
CA PHE A 243 31.20 11.51 -11.12
C PHE A 243 30.74 12.43 -9.97
N GLU A 244 29.42 12.61 -9.83
CA GLU A 244 28.85 13.48 -8.80
C GLU A 244 28.55 12.75 -7.49
N GLY A 245 28.16 11.49 -7.57
CA GLY A 245 27.83 10.62 -6.44
C GLY A 245 29.01 9.85 -5.87
N VAL A 246 28.76 9.18 -4.75
CA VAL A 246 29.80 8.48 -3.97
C VAL A 246 30.28 7.22 -4.68
N THR A 247 29.35 6.42 -5.23
CA THR A 247 29.65 5.11 -5.82
C THR A 247 30.60 5.24 -7.00
N GLU A 248 30.27 6.11 -7.94
CA GLU A 248 31.05 6.31 -9.16
C GLU A 248 32.43 6.92 -8.90
N ASN A 249 32.57 7.81 -7.91
CA ASN A 249 33.87 8.34 -7.49
C ASN A 249 34.75 7.22 -6.91
N ILE A 250 34.21 6.39 -6.01
CA ILE A 250 34.96 5.27 -5.42
C ILE A 250 35.37 4.26 -6.51
N THR A 251 34.47 3.93 -7.43
CA THR A 251 34.77 3.02 -8.56
C THR A 251 35.90 3.56 -9.45
N ALA A 252 35.97 4.87 -9.65
CA ALA A 252 37.02 5.53 -10.42
C ALA A 252 38.31 5.81 -9.63
N GLY A 253 38.34 5.53 -8.32
CA GLY A 253 39.47 5.88 -7.44
C GLY A 253 39.59 7.37 -7.12
N LEU A 254 38.51 8.14 -7.31
CA LEU A 254 38.42 9.56 -6.99
C LEU A 254 37.89 9.75 -5.55
N PRO A 255 38.30 10.82 -4.84
CA PRO A 255 37.76 11.13 -3.53
C PRO A 255 36.27 11.54 -3.64
N PRO A 256 35.36 10.93 -2.85
CA PRO A 256 33.94 11.27 -2.91
C PRO A 256 33.66 12.64 -2.27
N LYS A 257 32.63 13.34 -2.76
CA LYS A 257 32.22 14.68 -2.30
C LYS A 257 31.37 14.64 -1.02
N VAL A 258 31.79 13.87 -0.02
CA VAL A 258 31.16 13.77 1.30
C VAL A 258 32.22 13.82 2.41
N GLY A 259 31.84 14.24 3.61
CA GLY A 259 32.78 14.37 4.73
C GLY A 259 33.93 15.34 4.43
N THR A 260 35.17 14.89 4.62
CA THR A 260 36.38 15.72 4.40
C THR A 260 36.61 16.08 2.94
N GLY A 261 36.04 15.33 2.00
CA GLY A 261 36.14 15.61 0.56
C GLY A 261 35.41 16.87 0.10
N VAL A 262 34.58 17.47 0.97
CA VAL A 262 33.87 18.73 0.69
C VAL A 262 34.73 19.96 1.03
N VAL A 263 35.71 19.81 1.93
CA VAL A 263 36.52 20.93 2.43
C VAL A 263 37.63 21.25 1.44
N MET A 264 37.67 22.49 0.95
CA MET A 264 38.78 23.01 0.15
C MET A 264 39.70 23.86 1.02
N LEU A 265 40.98 23.51 1.06
CA LEU A 265 41.99 24.26 1.80
C LEU A 265 42.76 25.17 0.85
N SER A 266 43.01 26.40 1.31
CA SER A 266 43.91 27.34 0.65
C SER A 266 44.87 27.90 1.69
N VAL A 267 46.15 27.96 1.35
CA VAL A 267 47.20 28.49 2.23
C VAL A 267 48.01 29.53 1.49
N GLY A 268 48.15 30.71 2.11
CA GLY A 268 48.98 31.78 1.58
C GLY A 268 50.46 31.40 1.61
N ILE A 269 51.14 31.54 0.47
CA ILE A 269 52.56 31.17 0.30
C ILE A 269 53.47 31.90 1.31
N ASN A 270 53.14 33.15 1.66
CA ASN A 270 53.91 33.93 2.63
C ASN A 270 53.84 33.35 4.05
N ALA A 271 52.68 32.82 4.46
CA ALA A 271 52.51 32.17 5.76
C ALA A 271 53.22 30.80 5.81
N LEU A 272 53.27 30.08 4.69
CA LEU A 272 54.03 28.83 4.56
C LEU A 272 55.53 29.04 4.76
N LYS A 273 56.09 30.14 4.24
CA LYS A 273 57.52 30.47 4.41
C LYS A 273 57.89 30.74 5.87
N SER A 274 57.01 31.38 6.64
CA SER A 274 57.24 31.61 8.08
C SER A 274 57.15 30.36 8.95
N LEU A 275 56.57 29.27 8.42
CA LEU A 275 56.37 28.00 9.12
C LEU A 275 57.45 26.96 8.79
N GLN A 276 58.42 27.26 7.92
CA GLN A 276 59.53 26.33 7.68
C GLN A 276 60.34 26.16 8.97
N PRO A 277 60.56 24.92 9.44
CA PRO A 277 61.38 24.68 10.62
C PRO A 277 62.79 25.20 10.33
N LYS A 278 63.32 26.04 11.22
CA LYS A 278 64.75 26.37 11.21
C LYS A 278 65.50 25.06 11.34
N VAL A 279 66.14 24.61 10.26
CA VAL A 279 67.09 23.48 10.31
C VAL A 279 68.17 23.91 11.31
N VAL A 280 68.14 23.33 12.50
CA VAL A 280 69.20 23.48 13.49
C VAL A 280 70.42 22.81 12.87
N GLN A 281 71.37 23.59 12.38
CA GLN A 281 72.68 23.08 12.01
C GLN A 281 73.30 22.50 13.29
N GLN A 282 73.45 21.18 13.35
CA GLN A 282 74.28 20.54 14.36
C GLN A 282 75.70 21.04 14.13
N GLU A 283 76.24 21.80 15.09
CA GLU A 283 77.65 22.10 15.16
C GLU A 283 78.40 20.76 15.28
N THR A 284 79.11 20.37 14.23
CA THR A 284 80.10 19.30 14.31
C THR A 284 81.17 19.74 15.31
N PRO A 285 81.45 18.98 16.39
CA PRO A 285 82.52 19.34 17.29
C PRO A 285 83.85 19.26 16.53
N SER A 286 84.55 20.40 16.48
CA SER A 286 85.91 20.48 15.97
C SER A 286 86.80 19.52 16.75
N SER A 287 87.39 18.55 16.06
CA SER A 287 88.48 17.74 16.56
C SER A 287 89.71 18.63 16.74
N SER A 288 89.92 19.15 17.95
CA SER A 288 91.21 19.65 18.42
C SER A 288 91.94 18.51 19.11
N GLY A 289 93.16 18.22 18.63
CA GLY A 289 94.03 17.15 19.12
C GLY A 289 94.79 17.47 20.40
#